data_AF-A0A1Y5F1M6-F1
#
_entry.id   AF-A0A1Y5F1M6-F1
#
_cell.length_a   1.000
_cell.length_b   1.000
_cell.length_c   1.000
_cell.angle_alpha   90.00
_cell.angle_beta   90.00
_cell.angle_gamma   90.00
#
_symmetry.space_group_name_H-M   'P 1'
#
loop_
_entity.id
_entity.type
_entity.pdbx_description
1 polymer ?
#
loop_
_entity_poly.entity_id
_entity_poly.type
_entity_poly.pdbx_seq_one_letter_code
_entity_poly.pdbx_strand_id
1 'polypeptide(L)'
;MKILSIFFIFVLMAPAMASHSMRRCMLLPVKDSVGGALGYKVYEEVERYLRSSQWCYYRPNSEIINILGNFKRNLNEHLNNPDVLKVVADKTKAGSLIKVDIENIGKGVIAQLIVIGANGRDIYFKEKLQLESNDAVVIGQTVKNWLNLYEKSIPYDGRILGILGNQFTVDLGKDYGVFVSDNVEILRPVRKKKHPLFKEIVDWETEKLAVGRIFYVSTTQSQGKIDKYSTRKRVEIDDWVLLKKSEEKRKSDLLRLPYERMDENKKYSFGRLGTVGLSALLGSGKVSSSTGSATNNMSGMLLGVRIHGELWATRNYWGSLEISSKFGTYKQKSGTLGTSTNSASNSIWKIKGGYRYLPLGFFYGPQLDGYVGYAKYGYGLDNQSADKIGDVSFSGIILGGKGSLPIMKRYRAFLRLEFMLTSSYSEQEVLYGEDESSSNYNVEIGGSYKYSPNMSIEGGIDFSSNKAEFTNGRSITLKDTTFNGGVRFNF
;
A
#
# COMPACT_ATOMS: atom_id res chain seq x y z
N MET A 1 43.64 -42.50 40.81
CA MET A 1 43.84 -41.04 40.94
C MET A 1 44.24 -40.41 39.59
N LYS A 2 43.43 -40.49 38.51
CA LYS A 2 43.75 -39.92 37.18
C LYS A 2 42.53 -39.55 36.29
N ILE A 3 41.33 -39.39 36.85
CA ILE A 3 40.09 -39.12 36.05
C ILE A 3 39.48 -37.73 36.35
N LEU A 4 40.01 -36.97 37.32
CA LEU A 4 39.39 -35.71 37.74
C LEU A 4 39.86 -34.43 36.99
N SER A 5 40.84 -34.52 36.08
CA SER A 5 41.46 -33.33 35.45
C SER A 5 40.97 -32.99 34.03
N ILE A 6 40.04 -33.75 33.44
CA ILE A 6 39.56 -33.49 32.07
C ILE A 6 38.25 -32.68 32.04
N PHE A 7 37.56 -32.50 33.17
CA PHE A 7 36.27 -31.79 33.20
C PHE A 7 36.37 -30.27 33.44
N PHE A 8 37.57 -29.70 33.63
CA PHE A 8 37.72 -28.29 34.02
C PHE A 8 38.18 -27.34 32.89
N ILE A 9 38.34 -27.82 31.66
CA ILE A 9 38.82 -26.99 30.51
C ILE A 9 37.66 -26.52 29.60
N PHE A 10 36.41 -26.93 29.84
CA PHE A 10 35.28 -26.58 28.96
C PHE A 10 34.48 -25.33 29.36
N VAL A 11 34.87 -24.61 30.44
CA VAL A 11 34.04 -23.52 31.02
C VAL A 11 34.51 -22.09 30.63
N LEU A 12 35.61 -21.93 29.89
CA LEU A 12 36.14 -20.60 29.53
C LEU A 12 36.13 -20.28 28.03
N MET A 13 35.24 -20.90 27.24
CA MET A 13 34.86 -20.34 25.94
C MET A 13 33.69 -19.37 26.14
N ALA A 14 33.97 -18.21 26.73
CA ALA A 14 33.06 -17.08 26.61
C ALA A 14 32.93 -16.76 25.11
N PRO A 15 31.74 -16.84 24.50
CA PRO A 15 31.58 -16.42 23.13
C PRO A 15 32.00 -14.95 23.08
N ALA A 16 33.05 -14.65 22.32
CA ALA A 16 33.33 -13.28 21.91
C ALA A 16 32.08 -12.82 21.17
N MET A 17 31.22 -12.06 21.88
CA MET A 17 29.94 -11.65 21.34
C MET A 17 30.23 -10.69 20.19
N ALA A 18 30.09 -11.22 18.98
CA ALA A 18 30.16 -10.48 17.73
C ALA A 18 29.25 -9.25 17.87
N SER A 19 29.80 -8.07 17.64
CA SER A 19 29.02 -6.83 17.70
C SER A 19 27.89 -6.92 16.68
N HIS A 20 26.73 -6.35 16.96
CA HIS A 20 25.68 -6.27 15.94
C HIS A 20 26.03 -5.21 14.88
N SER A 21 25.55 -5.41 13.64
CA SER A 21 25.74 -4.47 12.52
C SER A 21 25.09 -3.11 12.81
N MET A 22 25.78 -2.01 12.50
CA MET A 22 25.29 -0.63 12.65
C MET A 22 23.98 -0.40 11.88
N ARG A 23 23.73 -1.19 10.84
CA ARG A 23 22.50 -1.14 10.05
C ARG A 23 21.31 -1.81 10.73
N ARG A 24 21.51 -2.57 11.81
CA ARG A 24 20.40 -3.04 12.66
C ARG A 24 20.08 -1.96 13.66
N CYS A 25 19.10 -1.12 13.33
CA CYS A 25 18.73 -0.01 14.19
C CYS A 25 17.49 -0.30 15.02
N MET A 26 17.43 0.37 16.16
CA MET A 26 16.28 0.38 17.04
C MET A 26 16.05 1.80 17.52
N LEU A 27 14.81 2.27 17.46
CA LEU A 27 14.42 3.58 17.99
C LEU A 27 14.03 3.43 19.46
N LEU A 28 14.79 4.09 20.34
CA LEU A 28 14.44 4.20 21.75
C LEU A 28 13.23 5.14 21.92
N PRO A 29 12.50 5.04 23.04
CA PRO A 29 11.42 5.98 23.33
C PRO A 29 11.90 7.43 23.21
N VAL A 30 11.17 8.25 22.45
CA VAL A 30 11.50 9.67 22.27
C VAL A 30 11.19 10.40 23.57
N LYS A 31 12.21 11.06 24.14
CA LYS A 31 12.05 11.86 25.35
C LYS A 31 11.48 13.23 24.98
N ASP A 32 10.47 13.66 25.72
CA ASP A 32 9.83 14.96 25.55
C ASP A 32 9.58 15.61 26.91
N SER A 33 9.89 16.90 27.02
CA SER A 33 9.60 17.75 28.18
C SER A 33 8.10 17.97 28.47
N VAL A 34 7.20 17.75 27.49
CA VAL A 34 5.75 18.05 27.60
C VAL A 34 4.91 16.80 27.88
N GLY A 35 5.45 15.82 28.60
CA GLY A 35 4.70 14.62 28.99
C GLY A 35 4.35 13.66 27.84
N GLY A 36 5.06 13.73 26.70
CA GLY A 36 5.00 12.75 25.62
C GLY A 36 4.02 13.06 24.48
N ALA A 37 3.27 14.16 24.55
CA ALA A 37 2.33 14.55 23.48
C ALA A 37 3.02 14.80 22.14
N LEU A 38 4.21 15.38 22.16
CA LEU A 38 5.03 15.62 20.97
C LEU A 38 5.89 14.40 20.66
N GLY A 39 6.52 13.84 21.69
CA GLY A 39 7.44 12.69 21.57
C GLY A 39 6.82 11.47 20.89
N TYR A 40 5.55 11.15 21.19
CA TYR A 40 4.87 10.00 20.58
C TYR A 40 4.64 10.18 19.08
N LYS A 41 4.21 11.37 18.64
CA LYS A 41 3.99 11.65 17.21
C LYS A 41 5.30 11.59 16.42
N VAL A 42 6.36 12.17 16.98
CA VAL A 42 7.71 12.08 16.38
C VAL A 42 8.19 10.64 16.34
N TYR A 43 7.95 9.86 17.41
CA TYR A 43 8.29 8.43 17.44
C TYR A 43 7.61 7.66 16.30
N GLU A 44 6.30 7.79 16.13
CA GLU A 44 5.56 7.09 15.07
C GLU A 44 6.09 7.44 13.67
N GLU A 45 6.39 8.73 13.44
CA GLU A 45 6.85 9.20 12.15
C GLU A 45 8.26 8.70 11.81
N VAL A 46 9.17 8.74 12.80
CA VAL A 46 10.54 8.24 12.65
C VAL A 46 10.57 6.72 12.56
N GLU A 47 9.76 6.01 13.36
CA GLU A 47 9.63 4.56 13.27
C GLU A 47 9.12 4.12 11.90
N ARG A 48 8.08 4.78 11.37
CA ARG A 48 7.55 4.48 10.03
C ARG A 48 8.64 4.65 8.97
N TYR A 49 9.41 5.74 9.06
CA TYR A 49 10.55 5.96 8.17
C TYR A 49 11.58 4.85 8.28
N LEU A 50 12.06 4.51 9.48
CA LEU A 50 13.05 3.45 9.70
C LEU A 50 12.58 2.09 9.17
N ARG A 51 11.31 1.73 9.38
CA ARG A 51 10.70 0.49 8.86
C ARG A 51 10.64 0.46 7.34
N SER A 52 10.45 1.60 6.70
CA SER A 52 10.40 1.72 5.24
C SER A 52 11.76 1.90 4.58
N SER A 53 12.77 2.28 5.35
CA SER A 53 14.12 2.54 4.85
C SER A 53 14.84 1.24 4.48
N GLN A 54 15.60 1.25 3.38
CA GLN A 54 16.35 0.08 2.93
C GLN A 54 17.68 -0.11 3.67
N TRP A 55 18.19 0.96 4.30
CA TRP A 55 19.49 0.94 4.97
C TRP A 55 19.42 0.44 6.41
N CYS A 56 18.24 0.50 7.04
CA CYS A 56 18.02 0.13 8.43
C CYS A 56 17.18 -1.14 8.55
N TYR A 57 17.76 -2.21 9.09
CA TYR A 57 17.04 -3.40 9.53
C TYR A 57 16.37 -3.14 10.89
N TYR A 58 15.25 -2.43 10.86
CA TYR A 58 14.55 -1.96 12.06
C TYR A 58 14.11 -3.11 12.97
N ARG A 59 14.44 -2.99 14.26
CA ARG A 59 13.99 -3.91 15.32
C ARG A 59 12.89 -3.23 16.16
N PRO A 60 11.68 -3.79 16.21
CA PRO A 60 10.58 -3.20 16.96
C PRO A 60 10.84 -3.24 18.47
N ASN A 61 10.26 -2.27 19.18
CA ASN A 61 10.44 -2.08 20.63
C ASN A 61 9.62 -3.04 21.52
N SER A 62 8.81 -3.93 20.94
CA SER A 62 7.84 -4.74 21.69
C SER A 62 8.48 -5.65 22.74
N GLU A 63 9.67 -6.18 22.47
CA GLU A 63 10.43 -7.00 23.43
C GLU A 63 10.98 -6.17 24.60
N ILE A 64 11.22 -4.89 24.36
CA ILE A 64 11.83 -3.96 25.31
C ILE A 64 10.80 -3.38 26.26
N ILE A 65 9.54 -3.20 25.84
CA ILE A 65 8.48 -2.70 26.72
C ILE A 65 8.31 -3.60 27.95
N ASN A 66 8.56 -4.90 27.81
CA ASN A 66 8.54 -5.84 28.95
C ASN A 66 9.76 -5.66 29.87
N ILE A 67 10.94 -5.40 29.32
CA ILE A 67 12.18 -5.19 30.08
C ILE A 67 12.17 -3.83 30.78
N LEU A 68 11.72 -2.79 30.08
CA LEU A 68 11.65 -1.40 30.54
C LEU A 68 10.37 -1.10 31.33
N GLY A 69 9.37 -1.99 31.30
CA GLY A 69 8.13 -1.88 32.07
C GLY A 69 8.38 -1.78 33.58
N ASN A 70 9.43 -2.45 34.07
CA ASN A 70 9.88 -2.38 35.46
C ASN A 70 10.54 -1.05 35.82
N PHE A 71 10.98 -0.28 34.82
CA PHE A 71 11.71 0.99 34.98
C PHE A 71 10.88 2.21 34.59
N LYS A 72 9.56 2.09 34.43
CA LYS A 72 8.66 3.18 33.98
C LYS A 72 8.86 4.52 34.70
N ARG A 73 9.15 4.51 36.01
CA ARG A 73 9.34 5.73 36.81
C ARG A 73 10.66 6.46 36.53
N ASN A 74 11.73 5.71 36.22
CA ASN A 74 13.10 6.24 36.06
C ASN A 74 13.69 5.93 34.67
N LEU A 75 12.82 5.70 33.68
CA LEU A 75 13.22 5.21 32.36
C LEU A 75 14.32 6.07 31.71
N ASN A 76 14.19 7.38 31.86
CA ASN A 76 15.12 8.36 31.30
C ASN A 76 16.53 8.25 31.90
N GLU A 77 16.64 7.94 33.19
CA GLU A 77 17.93 7.79 33.87
C GLU A 77 18.61 6.49 33.42
N HIS A 78 17.83 5.40 33.33
CA HIS A 78 18.33 4.11 32.88
C HIS A 78 18.74 4.12 31.40
N LEU A 79 18.04 4.86 30.53
CA LEU A 79 18.41 5.00 29.12
C LEU A 79 19.67 5.86 28.89
N ASN A 80 20.21 6.50 29.93
CA ASN A 80 21.53 7.13 29.87
C ASN A 80 22.65 6.23 30.42
N ASN A 81 22.31 5.11 31.05
CA ASN A 81 23.30 4.17 31.59
C ASN A 81 23.83 3.28 30.45
N PRO A 82 25.14 3.31 30.14
CA PRO A 82 25.71 2.53 29.06
C PRO A 82 25.53 1.02 29.20
N ASP A 83 25.51 0.49 30.42
CA ASP A 83 25.38 -0.94 30.66
C ASP A 83 23.94 -1.40 30.39
N VAL A 84 22.94 -0.55 30.68
CA VAL A 84 21.54 -0.80 30.30
C VAL A 84 21.39 -0.77 28.79
N LEU A 85 21.96 0.25 28.13
CA LEU A 85 21.93 0.35 26.67
C LEU A 85 22.59 -0.86 25.99
N LYS A 86 23.68 -1.37 26.56
CA LYS A 86 24.31 -2.61 26.08
C LYS A 86 23.35 -3.81 26.18
N VAL A 87 22.70 -4.00 27.33
CA VAL A 87 21.72 -5.09 27.51
C VAL A 87 20.55 -4.95 26.53
N VAL A 88 20.06 -3.73 26.31
CA VAL A 88 19.01 -3.42 25.34
C VAL A 88 19.43 -3.79 23.92
N ALA A 89 20.63 -3.37 23.51
CA ALA A 89 21.21 -3.70 22.21
C ALA A 89 21.37 -5.22 22.02
N ASP A 90 21.92 -5.93 23.02
CA ASP A 90 22.12 -7.38 22.99
C ASP A 90 20.79 -8.14 22.87
N LYS A 91 19.76 -7.72 23.64
CA LYS A 91 18.44 -8.37 23.63
C LYS A 91 17.73 -8.22 22.29
N THR A 92 17.75 -7.02 21.72
CA THR A 92 17.13 -6.75 20.41
C THR A 92 18.00 -7.10 19.21
N LYS A 93 19.26 -7.46 19.45
CA LYS A 93 20.27 -7.65 18.42
C LYS A 93 20.48 -6.41 17.54
N ALA A 94 20.36 -5.22 18.15
CA ALA A 94 20.54 -3.94 17.50
C ALA A 94 22.01 -3.49 17.56
N GLY A 95 22.56 -3.03 16.45
CA GLY A 95 23.91 -2.45 16.41
C GLY A 95 23.93 -0.94 16.60
N SER A 96 22.80 -0.28 16.33
CA SER A 96 22.59 1.15 16.53
C SER A 96 21.32 1.41 17.34
N LEU A 97 21.46 2.05 18.49
CA LEU A 97 20.35 2.56 19.29
C LEU A 97 20.17 4.05 18.98
N ILE A 98 19.01 4.40 18.44
CA ILE A 98 18.67 5.75 18.03
C ILE A 98 17.92 6.39 19.19
N LYS A 99 18.52 7.41 19.81
CA LYS A 99 17.93 8.19 20.89
C LYS A 99 17.57 9.58 20.37
N VAL A 100 16.32 9.99 20.60
CA VAL A 100 15.84 11.33 20.26
C VAL A 100 15.38 12.01 21.55
N ASP A 101 15.96 13.17 21.85
CA ASP A 101 15.59 14.02 22.98
C ASP A 101 14.99 15.33 22.44
N ILE A 102 13.80 15.70 22.90
CA ILE A 102 13.10 16.94 22.54
C ILE A 102 12.82 17.77 23.80
N GLU A 103 13.29 19.01 23.80
CA GLU A 103 13.14 19.95 24.91
C GLU A 103 12.38 21.20 24.42
N ASN A 104 11.24 21.52 25.05
CA ASN A 104 10.43 22.67 24.70
C ASN A 104 10.96 23.92 25.42
N ILE A 105 11.20 24.98 24.66
CA ILE A 105 11.73 26.26 25.14
C ILE A 105 10.69 27.41 25.02
N GLY A 106 9.41 27.07 24.91
CA GLY A 106 8.29 28.01 24.78
C GLY A 106 8.06 28.47 23.34
N LYS A 107 9.04 29.14 22.73
CA LYS A 107 8.97 29.64 21.34
C LYS A 107 9.41 28.62 20.28
N GLY A 108 9.54 27.35 20.65
CA GLY A 108 10.08 26.31 19.79
C GLY A 108 10.57 25.10 20.57
N VAL A 109 11.31 24.22 19.91
CA VAL A 109 11.92 23.04 20.52
C VAL A 109 13.40 22.93 20.20
N ILE A 110 14.16 22.38 21.14
CA ILE A 110 15.51 21.90 20.90
C ILE A 110 15.40 20.39 20.64
N ALA A 111 15.68 19.97 19.41
CA ALA A 111 15.73 18.57 19.03
C ALA A 111 17.18 18.09 19.05
N GLN A 112 17.40 16.90 19.60
CA GLN A 112 18.71 16.25 19.62
C GLN A 112 18.58 14.79 19.21
N LEU A 113 19.42 14.37 18.28
CA LEU A 113 19.57 12.97 17.88
C LEU A 113 20.93 12.45 18.33
N ILE A 114 20.94 11.26 18.93
CA ILE A 114 22.16 10.53 19.28
C ILE A 114 22.02 9.10 18.78
N VAL A 115 22.98 8.63 18.00
CA VAL A 115 23.09 7.22 17.59
C VAL A 115 24.19 6.56 18.38
N ILE A 116 23.83 5.58 19.19
CA ILE A 116 24.69 4.88 20.14
C ILE A 116 24.96 3.47 19.63
N GLY A 117 26.21 3.01 19.73
CA GLY A 117 26.59 1.67 19.32
C GLY A 117 26.10 0.57 20.27
N ALA A 118 26.20 -0.68 19.81
CA ALA A 118 25.80 -1.88 20.56
C ALA A 118 26.43 -2.00 21.97
N ASN A 119 27.62 -1.42 22.18
CA ASN A 119 28.28 -1.44 23.48
C ASN A 119 27.69 -0.44 24.49
N GLY A 120 26.71 0.37 24.08
CA GLY A 120 26.05 1.39 24.90
C GLY A 120 26.91 2.62 25.22
N ARG A 121 28.18 2.65 24.81
CA ARG A 121 29.15 3.71 25.16
C ARG A 121 29.62 4.52 23.97
N ASP A 122 29.80 3.87 22.82
CA ASP A 122 30.28 4.54 21.62
C ASP A 122 29.15 5.36 20.99
N ILE A 123 29.45 6.60 20.64
CA ILE A 123 28.56 7.49 19.91
C ILE A 123 29.02 7.48 18.45
N TYR A 124 28.14 7.02 17.57
CA TYR A 124 28.40 6.98 16.12
C TYR A 124 27.98 8.26 15.42
N PHE A 125 26.99 8.96 15.95
CA PHE A 125 26.46 10.17 15.34
C PHE A 125 25.74 11.01 16.39
N LYS A 126 25.92 12.33 16.36
CA LYS A 126 25.22 13.24 17.27
C LYS A 126 24.92 14.57 16.59
N GLU A 127 23.64 14.97 16.60
CA GLU A 127 23.19 16.24 16.06
C GLU A 127 22.24 16.94 17.03
N LYS A 128 22.26 18.27 17.04
CA LYS A 128 21.41 19.11 17.88
C LYS A 128 21.03 20.40 17.15
N LEU A 129 19.75 20.73 17.11
CA LEU A 129 19.25 21.94 16.47
C LEU A 129 18.07 22.52 17.25
N GLN A 130 18.03 23.84 17.36
CA GLN A 130 16.89 24.58 17.86
C GLN A 130 15.96 24.93 16.70
N LEU A 131 14.70 24.51 16.80
CA LEU A 131 13.63 24.75 15.84
C LEU A 131 12.66 25.78 16.40
N GLU A 132 12.20 26.71 15.56
CA GLU A 132 11.21 27.73 15.93
C GLU A 132 9.77 27.18 15.93
N SER A 133 9.58 25.95 15.46
CA SER A 133 8.27 25.30 15.37
C SER A 133 8.13 24.16 16.36
N ASN A 134 6.94 24.06 16.97
CA ASN A 134 6.52 22.95 17.81
C ASN A 134 5.73 21.89 17.01
N ASP A 135 5.72 21.96 15.68
CA ASP A 135 5.06 20.97 14.83
C ASP A 135 5.85 19.65 14.81
N ALA A 136 5.19 18.57 15.25
CA ALA A 136 5.75 17.23 15.27
C ALA A 136 6.26 16.77 13.89
N VAL A 137 5.61 17.20 12.80
CA VAL A 137 6.00 16.81 11.44
C VAL A 137 7.34 17.44 11.04
N VAL A 138 7.54 18.71 11.39
CA VAL A 138 8.80 19.43 11.11
C VAL A 138 9.95 18.81 11.90
N ILE A 139 9.70 18.46 13.17
CA ILE A 139 10.68 17.79 14.03
C ILE A 139 11.00 16.39 13.50
N GLY A 140 9.98 15.61 13.16
CA GLY A 140 10.11 14.29 12.55
C GLY A 140 10.93 14.33 11.27
N GLN A 141 10.67 15.30 10.40
CA GLN A 141 11.44 15.50 9.17
C GLN A 141 12.90 15.89 9.45
N THR A 142 13.16 16.72 10.46
CA THR A 142 14.53 17.07 10.88
C THR A 142 15.30 15.83 11.34
N VAL A 143 14.67 14.98 12.16
CA VAL A 143 15.27 13.71 12.60
C VAL A 143 15.53 12.76 11.43
N LYS A 144 14.60 12.66 10.47
CA LYS A 144 14.82 11.86 9.24
C LYS A 144 16.01 12.36 8.43
N ASN A 145 16.18 13.68 8.30
CA ASN A 145 17.32 14.26 7.59
C ASN A 145 18.64 13.90 8.27
N TRP A 146 18.71 13.98 9.60
CA TRP A 146 19.87 13.53 10.36
C TRP A 146 20.14 12.03 10.23
N LEU A 147 19.10 11.20 10.20
CA LEU A 147 19.24 9.77 9.96
C LEU A 147 19.78 9.47 8.54
N ASN A 148 19.38 10.25 7.53
CA ASN A 148 19.97 10.17 6.18
C ASN A 148 21.45 10.59 6.17
N LEU A 149 21.87 11.52 7.03
CA LEU A 149 23.29 11.87 7.19
C LEU A 149 24.05 10.72 7.86
N TYR A 150 23.48 10.14 8.92
CA TYR A 150 24.04 8.97 9.59
C TYR A 150 24.18 7.77 8.64
N GLU A 151 23.19 7.50 7.78
CA GLU A 151 23.28 6.44 6.76
C GLU A 151 24.56 6.57 5.93
N LYS A 152 24.90 7.79 5.51
CA LYS A 152 26.08 8.09 4.70
C LYS A 152 27.39 7.98 5.48
N SER A 153 27.36 8.05 6.81
CA SER A 153 28.55 7.91 7.66
C SER A 153 28.87 6.47 8.03
N ILE A 154 28.01 5.49 7.70
CA ILE A 154 28.29 4.07 7.95
C ILE A 154 29.40 3.60 6.99
N PRO A 155 30.55 3.13 7.48
CA PRO A 155 31.75 2.88 6.64
C PRO A 155 31.70 1.58 5.83
N TYR A 156 30.58 0.84 5.88
CA TYR A 156 30.42 -0.44 5.18
C TYR A 156 28.96 -0.67 4.75
N ASP A 157 28.78 -1.59 3.81
CA ASP A 157 27.46 -2.00 3.33
C ASP A 157 26.93 -3.20 4.13
N GLY A 158 27.78 -4.19 4.41
CA GLY A 158 27.44 -5.35 5.22
C GLY A 158 28.61 -5.89 6.04
N ARG A 159 28.37 -6.98 6.77
CA ARG A 159 29.32 -7.70 7.62
C ARG A 159 29.24 -9.19 7.38
N ILE A 160 30.37 -9.85 7.55
CA ILE A 160 30.48 -11.29 7.35
C ILE A 160 29.90 -12.02 8.55
N LEU A 161 28.89 -12.85 8.30
CA LEU A 161 28.20 -13.67 9.30
C LEU A 161 28.85 -15.04 9.48
N GLY A 162 29.47 -15.58 8.43
CA GLY A 162 30.03 -16.92 8.43
C GLY A 162 30.95 -17.15 7.24
N ILE A 163 31.90 -18.07 7.40
CA ILE A 163 32.94 -18.37 6.41
C ILE A 163 33.07 -19.88 6.29
N LEU A 164 33.08 -20.37 5.05
CA LEU A 164 33.30 -21.77 4.72
C LEU A 164 34.32 -21.86 3.58
N GLY A 165 35.59 -22.11 3.94
CA GLY A 165 36.68 -22.10 2.98
C GLY A 165 36.86 -20.72 2.32
N ASN A 166 36.63 -20.65 1.00
CA ASN A 166 36.66 -19.39 0.25
C ASN A 166 35.27 -18.77 0.06
N GLN A 167 34.22 -19.34 0.63
CA GLN A 167 32.87 -18.79 0.60
C GLN A 167 32.59 -18.04 1.90
N PHE A 168 31.81 -16.96 1.82
CA PHE A 168 31.37 -16.18 2.97
C PHE A 168 29.90 -15.81 2.82
N THR A 169 29.23 -15.65 3.96
CA THR A 169 27.86 -15.14 4.06
C THR A 169 27.90 -13.72 4.61
N VAL A 170 27.19 -12.79 3.98
CA VAL A 170 27.11 -11.38 4.39
C VAL A 170 25.68 -11.01 4.75
N ASP A 171 25.49 -10.12 5.73
CA ASP A 171 24.18 -9.57 6.14
C ASP A 171 23.64 -8.47 5.20
N LEU A 172 23.82 -8.68 3.90
CA LEU A 172 23.40 -7.79 2.83
C LEU A 172 22.61 -8.61 1.79
N GLY A 173 21.47 -8.13 1.29
CA GLY A 173 20.62 -8.89 0.36
C GLY A 173 19.98 -8.04 -0.74
N LYS A 174 18.99 -8.61 -1.44
CA LYS A 174 18.26 -7.94 -2.54
C LYS A 174 17.65 -6.62 -2.11
N ASP A 175 17.19 -6.51 -0.86
CA ASP A 175 16.55 -5.29 -0.34
C ASP A 175 17.52 -4.09 -0.31
N TYR A 176 18.83 -4.35 -0.26
CA TYR A 176 19.89 -3.34 -0.34
C TYR A 176 20.38 -3.08 -1.78
N GLY A 177 19.75 -3.75 -2.76
CA GLY A 177 20.16 -3.69 -4.17
C GLY A 177 21.48 -4.40 -4.44
N VAL A 178 21.69 -5.57 -3.81
CA VAL A 178 22.77 -6.51 -4.15
C VAL A 178 22.31 -7.43 -5.27
N PHE A 179 23.18 -7.66 -6.24
CA PHE A 179 22.93 -8.56 -7.35
C PHE A 179 23.96 -9.69 -7.42
N VAL A 180 23.58 -10.76 -8.11
CA VAL A 180 24.50 -11.83 -8.44
C VAL A 180 25.59 -11.27 -9.35
N SER A 181 26.84 -11.63 -9.07
CA SER A 181 28.06 -11.14 -9.71
C SER A 181 28.53 -9.75 -9.31
N ASP A 182 27.97 -9.15 -8.25
CA ASP A 182 28.52 -7.91 -7.69
C ASP A 182 29.89 -8.16 -7.05
N ASN A 183 30.82 -7.25 -7.32
CA ASN A 183 32.15 -7.28 -6.71
C ASN A 183 32.10 -6.60 -5.34
N VAL A 184 32.78 -7.20 -4.37
CA VAL A 184 32.86 -6.69 -3.01
C VAL A 184 34.31 -6.63 -2.53
N GLU A 185 34.58 -5.64 -1.70
CA GLU A 185 35.84 -5.55 -0.95
C GLU A 185 35.58 -5.90 0.50
N ILE A 186 36.45 -6.74 1.06
CA ILE A 186 36.39 -7.15 2.45
C ILE A 186 37.46 -6.36 3.21
N LEU A 187 37.03 -5.60 4.21
CA LEU A 187 37.83 -4.70 5.02
C LEU A 187 37.76 -5.13 6.49
N ARG A 188 38.86 -5.01 7.22
CA ARG A 188 38.88 -5.21 8.67
C ARG A 188 39.07 -3.86 9.38
N PRO A 189 38.17 -3.47 10.29
CA PRO A 189 38.42 -2.30 11.13
C PRO A 189 39.57 -2.59 12.11
N VAL A 190 40.61 -1.77 12.08
CA VAL A 190 41.80 -1.91 12.93
C VAL A 190 41.70 -0.98 14.14
N ARG A 191 41.32 0.29 13.91
CA ARG A 191 41.28 1.31 14.96
C ARG A 191 40.14 2.30 14.76
N LYS A 192 39.52 2.71 15.87
CA LYS A 192 38.52 3.79 15.91
C LYS A 192 39.23 5.11 16.14
N LYS A 193 39.04 6.12 15.29
CA LYS A 193 39.45 7.49 15.57
C LYS A 193 38.31 8.23 16.25
N LYS A 194 38.57 8.74 17.46
CA LYS A 194 37.58 9.51 18.23
C LYS A 194 37.94 10.99 18.23
N HIS A 195 36.92 11.84 18.19
CA HIS A 195 37.10 13.27 18.40
C HIS A 195 37.61 13.52 19.84
N PRO A 196 38.70 14.28 20.05
CA PRO A 196 39.30 14.46 21.38
C PRO A 196 38.32 14.99 22.43
N LEU A 197 37.48 15.96 22.05
CA LEU A 197 36.52 16.61 22.94
C LEU A 197 35.19 15.86 23.04
N PHE A 198 34.54 15.57 21.91
CA PHE A 198 33.18 15.02 21.89
C PHE A 198 33.10 13.49 22.06
N LYS A 199 34.23 12.78 22.03
CA LYS A 199 34.34 11.30 22.12
C LYS A 199 33.55 10.52 21.07
N GLU A 200 32.98 11.22 20.08
CA GLU A 200 32.32 10.67 18.90
C GLU A 200 33.34 9.98 17.99
N ILE A 201 32.90 8.91 17.34
CA ILE A 201 33.73 8.21 16.35
C ILE A 201 33.61 8.95 15.02
N VAL A 202 34.72 9.54 14.58
CA VAL A 202 34.77 10.35 13.35
C VAL A 202 35.16 9.49 12.15
N ASP A 203 36.08 8.55 12.35
CA ASP A 203 36.69 7.79 11.26
C ASP A 203 37.17 6.42 11.76
N TRP A 204 37.31 5.48 10.82
CA TRP A 204 37.74 4.11 11.06
C TRP A 204 38.96 3.80 10.21
N GLU A 205 40.05 3.41 10.85
CA GLU A 205 41.21 2.87 10.13
C GLU A 205 40.88 1.43 9.73
N THR A 206 40.81 1.19 8.42
CA THR A 206 40.48 -0.11 7.85
C THR A 206 41.66 -0.70 7.08
N GLU A 207 41.85 -2.01 7.19
CA GLU A 207 42.81 -2.78 6.40
C GLU A 207 42.05 -3.60 5.35
N LYS A 208 42.41 -3.47 4.06
CA LYS A 208 41.80 -4.27 2.99
C LYS A 208 42.35 -5.69 3.01
N LEU A 209 41.47 -6.67 3.24
CA LEU A 209 41.86 -8.08 3.34
C LEU A 209 41.74 -8.81 2.01
N ALA A 210 40.62 -8.66 1.32
CA ALA A 210 40.31 -9.45 0.14
C ALA A 210 39.31 -8.76 -0.80
N VAL A 211 39.24 -9.28 -2.03
CA VAL A 211 38.20 -8.96 -3.01
C VAL A 211 37.46 -10.24 -3.32
N GLY A 212 36.14 -10.15 -3.42
CA GLY A 212 35.28 -11.28 -3.74
C GLY A 212 34.12 -10.88 -4.63
N ARG A 213 33.30 -11.88 -4.97
CA ARG A 213 32.12 -11.73 -5.79
C ARG A 213 30.92 -12.44 -5.17
N ILE A 214 29.78 -11.77 -5.17
CA ILE A 214 28.51 -12.35 -4.73
C ILE A 214 28.01 -13.35 -5.79
N PHE A 215 27.66 -14.57 -5.39
CA PHE A 215 27.14 -15.59 -6.31
C PHE A 215 25.69 -16.01 -5.99
N TYR A 216 25.20 -15.74 -4.79
CA TYR A 216 23.83 -16.00 -4.39
C TYR A 216 23.30 -14.85 -3.54
N VAL A 217 22.05 -14.44 -3.79
CA VAL A 217 21.41 -13.31 -3.09
C VAL A 217 20.02 -13.71 -2.61
N SER A 218 19.82 -13.67 -1.29
CA SER A 218 18.52 -13.76 -0.63
C SER A 218 17.97 -12.35 -0.33
N THR A 219 16.82 -12.24 0.32
CA THR A 219 16.20 -10.94 0.65
C THR A 219 17.09 -10.08 1.55
N THR A 220 17.61 -10.68 2.62
CA THR A 220 18.36 -9.97 3.69
C THR A 220 19.81 -10.43 3.83
N GLN A 221 20.23 -11.46 3.09
CA GLN A 221 21.56 -12.05 3.17
C GLN A 221 22.04 -12.45 1.78
N SER A 222 23.36 -12.54 1.61
CA SER A 222 23.98 -12.99 0.35
C SER A 222 25.16 -13.88 0.66
N GLN A 223 25.52 -14.72 -0.31
CA GLN A 223 26.72 -15.54 -0.26
C GLN A 223 27.67 -15.09 -1.37
N GLY A 224 28.93 -14.95 -1.01
CA GLY A 224 30.00 -14.58 -1.92
C GLY A 224 31.17 -15.54 -1.85
N LYS A 225 32.02 -15.48 -2.88
CA LYS A 225 33.26 -16.22 -2.98
C LYS A 225 34.43 -15.24 -3.03
N ILE A 226 35.49 -15.54 -2.31
CA ILE A 226 36.72 -14.76 -2.31
C ILE A 226 37.51 -15.09 -3.57
N ASP A 227 37.81 -14.06 -4.37
CA ASP A 227 38.55 -14.18 -5.62
C ASP A 227 40.06 -14.01 -5.37
N LYS A 228 40.43 -13.00 -4.58
CA LYS A 228 41.83 -12.67 -4.31
C LYS A 228 42.01 -12.09 -2.91
N TYR A 229 42.97 -12.61 -2.16
CA TYR A 229 43.45 -11.98 -0.93
C TYR A 229 44.46 -10.88 -1.25
N SER A 230 44.28 -9.71 -0.63
CA SER A 230 45.19 -8.57 -0.72
C SER A 230 46.29 -8.64 0.33
N THR A 231 46.06 -9.33 1.44
CA THR A 231 47.03 -9.55 2.52
C THR A 231 47.16 -11.04 2.85
N ARG A 232 48.10 -11.39 3.74
CA ARG A 232 48.24 -12.78 4.25
C ARG A 232 47.19 -13.15 5.30
N LYS A 233 46.45 -12.16 5.82
CA LYS A 233 45.42 -12.38 6.85
C LYS A 233 44.18 -12.98 6.20
N ARG A 234 43.58 -13.96 6.88
CA ARG A 234 42.32 -14.56 6.43
C ARG A 234 41.15 -13.69 6.86
N VAL A 235 40.09 -13.75 6.07
CA VAL A 235 38.81 -13.14 6.41
C VAL A 235 38.23 -13.83 7.65
N GLU A 236 37.62 -13.07 8.53
CA GLU A 236 36.99 -13.52 9.77
C GLU A 236 35.53 -13.07 9.82
N ILE A 237 34.75 -13.71 10.70
CA ILE A 237 33.41 -13.21 11.04
C ILE A 237 33.56 -11.77 11.51
N ASP A 238 32.55 -10.94 11.27
CA ASP A 238 32.48 -9.54 11.67
C ASP A 238 33.32 -8.54 10.85
N ASP A 239 34.16 -9.02 9.92
CA ASP A 239 34.80 -8.19 8.89
C ASP A 239 33.75 -7.48 8.02
N TRP A 240 34.11 -6.30 7.55
CA TRP A 240 33.24 -5.41 6.80
C TRP A 240 33.27 -5.73 5.31
N VAL A 241 32.12 -5.55 4.66
CA VAL A 241 31.95 -5.75 3.22
C VAL A 241 31.49 -4.44 2.60
N LEU A 242 32.26 -3.96 1.62
CA LEU A 242 31.95 -2.78 0.83
C LEU A 242 31.62 -3.21 -0.61
N LEU A 243 30.45 -2.82 -1.09
CA LEU A 243 29.97 -3.19 -2.42
C LEU A 243 30.51 -2.22 -3.46
N LYS A 244 31.33 -2.70 -4.39
CA LYS A 244 31.85 -1.88 -5.49
C LYS A 244 30.83 -1.84 -6.63
N LYS A 245 29.85 -0.94 -6.51
CA LYS A 245 28.97 -0.59 -7.64
C LYS A 245 29.83 0.16 -8.67
N SER A 246 30.16 -0.44 -9.82
CA SER A 246 30.78 0.35 -10.90
C SER A 246 29.76 1.40 -11.34
N GLU A 247 30.15 2.65 -11.59
CA GLU A 247 29.16 3.72 -11.86
C GLU A 247 28.32 3.44 -13.11
N GLU A 248 28.90 2.80 -14.13
CA GLU A 248 28.20 2.31 -15.32
C GLU A 248 27.18 1.23 -14.98
N LYS A 249 27.55 0.27 -14.10
CA LYS A 249 26.60 -0.69 -13.56
C LYS A 249 25.61 -0.06 -12.62
N ARG A 250 25.94 0.99 -11.89
CA ARG A 250 25.02 1.68 -10.98
C ARG A 250 23.93 2.39 -11.78
N LYS A 251 24.24 2.98 -12.94
CA LYS A 251 23.20 3.50 -13.87
C LYS A 251 22.41 2.37 -14.53
N SER A 252 23.07 1.32 -15.05
CA SER A 252 22.35 0.19 -15.65
C SER A 252 21.54 -0.63 -14.63
N ASP A 253 21.99 -0.67 -13.38
CA ASP A 253 21.43 -1.44 -12.26
C ASP A 253 20.52 -0.60 -11.38
N LEU A 254 20.59 0.73 -11.36
CA LEU A 254 19.47 1.58 -10.94
C LEU A 254 18.33 1.49 -11.95
N LEU A 255 18.65 1.25 -13.24
CA LEU A 255 17.69 0.82 -14.27
C LEU A 255 17.33 -0.69 -14.17
N ARG A 256 17.99 -1.50 -13.33
CA ARG A 256 17.68 -2.94 -13.04
C ARG A 256 17.24 -3.21 -11.60
N LEU A 257 17.24 -2.22 -10.70
CA LEU A 257 16.57 -2.32 -9.41
C LEU A 257 15.13 -2.71 -9.75
N PRO A 258 14.57 -3.71 -9.08
CA PRO A 258 13.30 -4.29 -9.49
C PRO A 258 12.16 -3.32 -9.15
N TYR A 259 11.96 -2.30 -9.99
CA TYR A 259 10.72 -2.34 -10.73
C TYR A 259 10.87 -3.56 -11.63
N GLU A 260 10.16 -4.65 -11.34
CA GLU A 260 10.21 -5.89 -12.12
C GLU A 260 10.48 -5.58 -13.61
N ARG A 261 11.71 -5.83 -14.09
CA ARG A 261 12.00 -5.84 -15.50
C ARG A 261 11.22 -7.02 -16.07
N MET A 262 10.01 -6.75 -16.53
CA MET A 262 9.43 -7.50 -17.63
C MET A 262 10.47 -7.46 -18.75
N ASP A 263 11.17 -8.57 -18.92
CA ASP A 263 11.62 -9.12 -20.20
C ASP A 263 11.85 -8.07 -21.30
N GLU A 264 13.10 -7.70 -21.59
CA GLU A 264 13.44 -6.76 -22.68
C GLU A 264 13.14 -7.35 -24.08
N ASN A 265 12.78 -8.65 -24.17
CA ASN A 265 12.14 -9.25 -25.35
C ASN A 265 10.63 -8.96 -25.46
N LYS A 266 10.03 -8.24 -24.50
CA LYS A 266 8.66 -7.71 -24.55
C LYS A 266 8.68 -6.20 -24.74
N LYS A 267 9.25 -5.74 -25.87
CA LYS A 267 9.03 -4.38 -26.41
C LYS A 267 7.55 -4.03 -26.66
N TYR A 268 6.64 -4.97 -26.40
CA TYR A 268 5.18 -4.82 -26.39
C TYR A 268 4.52 -5.22 -25.06
N SER A 269 5.19 -5.12 -23.91
CA SER A 269 4.46 -5.13 -22.63
C SER A 269 3.79 -3.76 -22.44
N PHE A 270 2.72 -3.54 -23.21
CA PHE A 270 1.79 -2.48 -22.93
C PHE A 270 1.47 -2.52 -21.43
N GLY A 271 1.69 -1.39 -20.73
CA GLY A 271 1.00 -1.19 -19.47
C GLY A 271 -0.47 -1.45 -19.74
N ARG A 272 -1.10 -2.30 -18.92
CA ARG A 272 -2.50 -2.76 -19.05
C ARG A 272 -3.33 -1.73 -19.82
N LEU A 273 -3.84 -2.12 -20.97
CA LEU A 273 -4.62 -1.29 -21.87
C LEU A 273 -6.03 -1.06 -21.36
N GLY A 274 -6.50 -1.91 -20.46
CA GLY A 274 -7.84 -1.79 -19.94
C GLY A 274 -8.29 -2.98 -19.10
N THR A 275 -9.60 -3.05 -18.92
CA THR A 275 -10.26 -4.17 -18.27
C THR A 275 -11.51 -4.59 -19.00
N VAL A 276 -11.76 -5.89 -19.07
CA VAL A 276 -13.03 -6.47 -19.50
C VAL A 276 -13.53 -7.35 -18.38
N GLY A 277 -14.82 -7.28 -18.07
CA GLY A 277 -15.41 -8.17 -17.09
C GLY A 277 -16.82 -8.58 -17.43
N LEU A 278 -17.19 -9.68 -16.80
CA LEU A 278 -18.45 -10.40 -16.96
C LEU A 278 -19.02 -10.63 -15.57
N SER A 279 -20.26 -10.23 -15.35
CA SER A 279 -20.97 -10.40 -14.08
C SER A 279 -22.34 -11.05 -14.29
N ALA A 280 -22.71 -11.91 -13.36
CA ALA A 280 -24.08 -12.36 -13.18
C ALA A 280 -24.84 -11.33 -12.35
N LEU A 281 -26.12 -11.13 -12.68
CA LEU A 281 -27.01 -10.19 -12.03
C LEU A 281 -28.19 -10.95 -11.42
N LEU A 282 -28.49 -10.64 -10.16
CA LEU A 282 -29.70 -11.08 -9.46
C LEU A 282 -30.33 -9.84 -8.84
N GLY A 283 -31.52 -9.45 -9.28
CA GLY A 283 -32.15 -8.22 -8.81
C GLY A 283 -33.63 -8.34 -8.57
N SER A 284 -34.18 -7.34 -7.88
CA SER A 284 -35.61 -7.11 -7.79
C SER A 284 -35.98 -5.83 -8.52
N GLY A 285 -36.89 -5.95 -9.47
CA GLY A 285 -37.45 -4.84 -10.21
C GLY A 285 -38.85 -4.50 -9.70
N LYS A 286 -39.20 -3.21 -9.75
CA LYS A 286 -40.53 -2.68 -9.43
C LYS A 286 -40.95 -1.66 -10.48
N VAL A 287 -42.18 -1.79 -10.95
CA VAL A 287 -42.88 -0.83 -11.82
C VAL A 287 -44.02 -0.23 -11.01
N SER A 288 -44.13 1.08 -11.02
CA SER A 288 -45.20 1.85 -10.40
C SER A 288 -45.78 2.79 -11.45
N SER A 289 -47.04 2.58 -11.82
CA SER A 289 -47.82 3.46 -12.70
C SER A 289 -48.87 4.18 -11.86
N SER A 290 -48.93 5.51 -11.97
CA SER A 290 -49.91 6.33 -11.26
C SER A 290 -50.72 7.17 -12.25
N THR A 291 -52.04 7.06 -12.13
CA THR A 291 -53.03 7.78 -12.94
C THR A 291 -54.06 8.45 -12.02
N GLY A 292 -53.82 9.72 -11.68
CA GLY A 292 -54.65 10.44 -10.70
C GLY A 292 -54.51 9.83 -9.30
N SER A 293 -55.61 9.34 -8.71
CA SER A 293 -55.61 8.72 -7.38
C SER A 293 -55.28 7.21 -7.39
N ALA A 294 -55.23 6.57 -8.55
CA ALA A 294 -54.93 5.14 -8.66
C ALA A 294 -53.42 4.91 -8.83
N THR A 295 -52.88 3.89 -8.16
CA THR A 295 -51.48 3.46 -8.33
C THR A 295 -51.40 1.95 -8.52
N ASN A 296 -50.94 1.54 -9.68
CA ASN A 296 -50.70 0.16 -10.05
C ASN A 296 -49.23 -0.19 -9.82
N ASN A 297 -48.99 -1.26 -9.07
CA ASN A 297 -47.62 -1.70 -8.73
C ASN A 297 -47.40 -3.15 -9.14
N MET A 298 -46.31 -3.38 -9.86
CA MET A 298 -45.78 -4.70 -10.14
C MET A 298 -44.36 -4.82 -9.63
N SER A 299 -43.96 -6.00 -9.18
CA SER A 299 -42.56 -6.26 -8.84
C SER A 299 -42.22 -7.73 -9.01
N GLY A 300 -40.94 -8.02 -9.13
CA GLY A 300 -40.49 -9.40 -9.20
C GLY A 300 -38.99 -9.51 -9.14
N MET A 301 -38.53 -10.72 -9.42
CA MET A 301 -37.11 -11.08 -9.43
C MET A 301 -36.63 -11.19 -10.88
N LEU A 302 -35.44 -10.66 -11.12
CA LEU A 302 -34.79 -10.63 -12.41
C LEU A 302 -33.42 -11.29 -12.32
N LEU A 303 -33.08 -12.05 -13.34
CA LEU A 303 -31.78 -12.69 -13.52
C LEU A 303 -31.14 -12.18 -14.80
N GLY A 304 -29.83 -11.96 -14.81
CA GLY A 304 -29.19 -11.43 -16.00
C GLY A 304 -27.68 -11.50 -16.02
N VAL A 305 -27.13 -10.84 -17.03
CA VAL A 305 -25.70 -10.76 -17.28
C VAL A 305 -25.30 -9.32 -17.59
N ARG A 306 -24.09 -8.95 -17.17
CA ARG A 306 -23.46 -7.65 -17.46
C ARG A 306 -22.07 -7.87 -18.04
N ILE A 307 -21.81 -7.23 -19.16
CA ILE A 307 -20.49 -7.12 -19.78
C ILE A 307 -20.05 -5.67 -19.63
N HIS A 308 -18.84 -5.47 -19.12
CA HIS A 308 -18.23 -4.14 -19.05
C HIS A 308 -16.83 -4.18 -19.66
N GLY A 309 -16.49 -3.14 -20.41
CA GLY A 309 -15.15 -2.91 -20.95
C GLY A 309 -14.70 -1.50 -20.59
N GLU A 310 -13.47 -1.35 -20.13
CA GLU A 310 -12.81 -0.07 -19.86
C GLU A 310 -11.48 -0.06 -20.60
N LEU A 311 -11.19 1.00 -21.34
CA LEU A 311 -9.93 1.21 -22.07
C LEU A 311 -9.25 2.46 -21.53
N TRP A 312 -7.93 2.41 -21.39
CA TRP A 312 -7.11 3.48 -20.83
C TRP A 312 -6.27 4.11 -21.94
N ALA A 313 -6.58 5.36 -22.29
CA ALA A 313 -5.73 6.14 -23.19
C ALA A 313 -4.45 6.57 -22.46
N THR A 314 -4.59 6.95 -21.19
CA THR A 314 -3.47 7.23 -20.28
C THR A 314 -3.82 6.72 -18.88
N ARG A 315 -2.93 6.93 -17.89
CA ARG A 315 -3.24 6.60 -16.49
C ARG A 315 -4.43 7.36 -15.91
N ASN A 316 -4.75 8.52 -16.49
CA ASN A 316 -5.79 9.42 -15.99
C ASN A 316 -7.01 9.45 -16.90
N TYR A 317 -6.87 9.20 -18.21
CA TYR A 317 -7.99 9.24 -19.17
C TYR A 317 -8.43 7.84 -19.57
N TRP A 318 -9.73 7.58 -19.45
CA TRP A 318 -10.33 6.29 -19.76
C TRP A 318 -11.68 6.42 -20.45
N GLY A 319 -12.05 5.37 -21.19
CA GLY A 319 -13.38 5.21 -21.77
C GLY A 319 -13.96 3.85 -21.41
N SER A 320 -15.28 3.74 -21.27
CA SER A 320 -15.93 2.47 -20.96
C SER A 320 -17.21 2.22 -21.75
N LEU A 321 -17.48 0.96 -22.03
CA LEU A 321 -18.71 0.44 -22.58
C LEU A 321 -19.33 -0.55 -21.57
N GLU A 322 -20.62 -0.40 -21.30
CA GLU A 322 -21.38 -1.27 -20.39
C GLU A 322 -22.64 -1.74 -21.09
N ILE A 323 -22.84 -3.05 -21.13
CA ILE A 323 -24.03 -3.69 -21.70
C ILE A 323 -24.56 -4.67 -20.65
N SER A 324 -25.83 -4.57 -20.32
CA SER A 324 -26.47 -5.55 -19.44
C SER A 324 -27.86 -5.91 -19.92
N SER A 325 -28.25 -7.15 -19.66
CA SER A 325 -29.60 -7.64 -19.93
C SER A 325 -30.06 -8.51 -18.77
N LYS A 326 -31.31 -8.32 -18.35
CA LYS A 326 -31.97 -9.03 -17.27
C LYS A 326 -33.35 -9.48 -17.74
N PHE A 327 -33.79 -10.65 -17.27
CA PHE A 327 -35.07 -11.25 -17.61
C PHE A 327 -35.73 -11.81 -16.36
N GLY A 328 -37.06 -11.84 -16.33
CA GLY A 328 -37.81 -12.45 -15.24
C GLY A 328 -39.31 -12.25 -15.41
N THR A 329 -40.00 -12.29 -14.28
CA THR A 329 -41.46 -12.08 -14.23
C THR A 329 -41.79 -11.10 -13.14
N TYR A 330 -42.70 -10.17 -13.45
CA TYR A 330 -43.30 -9.29 -12.48
C TYR A 330 -44.67 -9.80 -12.09
N LYS A 331 -45.00 -9.65 -10.81
CA LYS A 331 -46.31 -9.98 -10.26
C LYS A 331 -46.93 -8.71 -9.69
N GLN A 332 -48.25 -8.62 -9.82
CA GLN A 332 -49.04 -7.57 -9.19
C GLN A 332 -48.78 -7.55 -7.68
N LYS A 333 -48.60 -6.35 -7.13
CA LYS A 333 -48.51 -6.11 -5.68
C LYS A 333 -49.66 -5.27 -5.16
N SER A 334 -50.13 -4.30 -5.92
CA SER A 334 -51.28 -3.46 -5.56
C SER A 334 -51.89 -2.81 -6.81
N GLY A 335 -53.10 -2.28 -6.68
CA GLY A 335 -53.88 -1.72 -7.78
C GLY A 335 -54.78 -2.77 -8.43
N THR A 336 -55.53 -2.36 -9.46
CA THR A 336 -56.48 -3.21 -10.18
C THR A 336 -55.92 -3.45 -11.58
N LEU A 337 -55.01 -4.42 -11.70
CA LEU A 337 -54.41 -4.81 -12.98
C LEU A 337 -55.25 -5.87 -13.67
N GLY A 338 -55.35 -5.79 -15.00
CA GLY A 338 -56.01 -6.78 -15.85
C GLY A 338 -55.29 -8.14 -15.86
N THR A 339 -54.00 -8.17 -15.52
CA THR A 339 -53.26 -9.42 -15.31
C THR A 339 -52.45 -9.39 -14.02
N SER A 340 -52.32 -10.56 -13.39
CA SER A 340 -51.57 -10.72 -12.13
C SER A 340 -50.07 -10.97 -12.36
N THR A 341 -49.66 -11.32 -13.58
CA THR A 341 -48.29 -11.69 -13.94
C THR A 341 -47.92 -11.14 -15.32
N ASN A 342 -46.71 -10.64 -15.47
CA ASN A 342 -46.19 -10.10 -16.73
C ASN A 342 -44.72 -10.52 -16.92
N SER A 343 -44.32 -10.84 -18.15
CA SER A 343 -42.92 -11.04 -18.49
C SER A 343 -42.14 -9.72 -18.37
N ALA A 344 -40.88 -9.78 -17.93
CA ALA A 344 -40.07 -8.57 -17.75
C ALA A 344 -38.68 -8.77 -18.35
N SER A 345 -38.24 -7.79 -19.14
CA SER A 345 -36.88 -7.72 -19.68
C SER A 345 -36.29 -6.33 -19.44
N ASN A 346 -35.14 -6.23 -18.79
CA ASN A 346 -34.47 -4.94 -18.57
C ASN A 346 -33.13 -4.95 -19.32
N SER A 347 -32.89 -3.93 -20.14
CA SER A 347 -31.61 -3.74 -20.84
C SER A 347 -30.97 -2.43 -20.45
N ILE A 348 -29.64 -2.42 -20.40
CA ILE A 348 -28.85 -1.21 -20.11
C ILE A 348 -27.71 -1.15 -21.10
N TRP A 349 -27.55 0.00 -21.73
CA TRP A 349 -26.42 0.32 -22.60
C TRP A 349 -25.81 1.65 -22.14
N LYS A 350 -24.51 1.68 -21.85
CA LYS A 350 -23.80 2.91 -21.46
C LYS A 350 -22.48 3.02 -22.18
N ILE A 351 -22.18 4.22 -22.66
CA ILE A 351 -20.86 4.62 -23.13
C ILE A 351 -20.40 5.83 -22.32
N LYS A 352 -19.20 5.76 -21.75
CA LYS A 352 -18.67 6.77 -20.81
C LYS A 352 -17.23 7.13 -21.16
N GLY A 353 -16.86 8.38 -20.93
CA GLY A 353 -15.49 8.86 -20.95
C GLY A 353 -15.20 9.66 -19.69
N GLY A 354 -14.03 9.47 -19.10
CA GLY A 354 -13.74 10.03 -17.79
C GLY A 354 -12.29 10.37 -17.52
N TYR A 355 -12.11 11.11 -16.44
CA TYR A 355 -10.82 11.44 -15.84
C TYR A 355 -10.71 10.79 -14.46
N ARG A 356 -9.56 10.17 -14.20
CA ARG A 356 -9.19 9.46 -12.98
C ARG A 356 -8.13 10.28 -12.24
N TYR A 357 -8.51 10.81 -11.08
CA TYR A 357 -7.59 11.46 -10.17
C TYR A 357 -6.94 10.42 -9.25
N LEU A 358 -5.61 10.45 -9.17
CA LEU A 358 -4.78 9.53 -8.39
C LEU A 358 -4.05 10.31 -7.28
N PRO A 359 -4.62 10.45 -6.07
CA PRO A 359 -4.03 11.25 -4.99
C PRO A 359 -2.60 10.86 -4.62
N LEU A 360 -2.27 9.57 -4.75
CA LEU A 360 -0.93 9.04 -4.46
C LEU A 360 -0.05 8.87 -5.72
N GLY A 361 -0.53 9.29 -6.89
CA GLY A 361 0.21 9.21 -8.16
C GLY A 361 0.36 7.80 -8.76
N PHE A 362 -0.17 6.76 -8.13
CA PHE A 362 -0.11 5.38 -8.66
C PHE A 362 -1.49 4.74 -8.81
N PHE A 363 -1.64 3.91 -9.86
CA PHE A 363 -2.91 3.33 -10.29
C PHE A 363 -3.54 2.40 -9.23
N TYR A 364 -2.76 1.73 -8.41
CA TYR A 364 -3.28 0.78 -7.41
C TYR A 364 -3.72 1.44 -6.08
N GLY A 365 -3.63 2.77 -5.97
CA GLY A 365 -3.98 3.52 -4.77
C GLY A 365 -5.48 3.87 -4.67
N PRO A 366 -5.83 4.80 -3.77
CA PRO A 366 -7.11 5.49 -3.81
C PRO A 366 -7.34 6.13 -5.18
N GLN A 367 -8.58 6.09 -5.68
CA GLN A 367 -8.97 6.67 -6.96
C GLN A 367 -10.26 7.46 -6.80
N LEU A 368 -10.33 8.58 -7.52
CA LEU A 368 -11.55 9.34 -7.69
C LEU A 368 -11.74 9.58 -9.20
N ASP A 369 -12.73 8.91 -9.76
CA ASP A 369 -13.07 9.05 -11.18
C ASP A 369 -14.24 10.01 -11.32
N GLY A 370 -14.14 10.98 -12.23
CA GLY A 370 -15.27 11.79 -12.71
C GLY A 370 -15.50 11.52 -14.18
N TYR A 371 -16.75 11.34 -14.60
CA TYR A 371 -17.05 10.95 -15.97
C TYR A 371 -18.37 11.50 -16.49
N VAL A 372 -18.44 11.62 -17.81
CA VAL A 372 -19.63 11.97 -18.59
C VAL A 372 -19.87 10.87 -19.63
N GLY A 373 -21.12 10.68 -20.05
CA GLY A 373 -21.44 9.66 -21.03
C GLY A 373 -22.87 9.74 -21.54
N TYR A 374 -23.26 8.71 -22.28
CA TYR A 374 -24.64 8.48 -22.69
C TYR A 374 -25.10 7.13 -22.15
N ALA A 375 -26.32 7.09 -21.62
CA ALA A 375 -26.95 5.86 -21.16
C ALA A 375 -28.32 5.68 -21.79
N LYS A 376 -28.69 4.42 -22.05
CA LYS A 376 -30.04 3.99 -22.41
C LYS A 376 -30.46 2.85 -21.50
N TYR A 377 -31.61 3.00 -20.85
CA TYR A 377 -32.26 2.00 -20.01
C TYR A 377 -33.54 1.57 -20.71
N GLY A 378 -33.66 0.31 -21.11
CA GLY A 378 -34.87 -0.27 -21.65
C GLY A 378 -35.57 -1.16 -20.64
N TYR A 379 -36.89 -1.04 -20.55
CA TYR A 379 -37.76 -1.84 -19.70
C TYR A 379 -38.86 -2.42 -20.58
N GLY A 380 -38.69 -3.68 -20.94
CA GLY A 380 -39.67 -4.46 -21.69
C GLY A 380 -40.65 -5.17 -20.76
N LEU A 381 -41.94 -4.96 -20.98
CA LEU A 381 -43.07 -5.54 -20.27
C LEU A 381 -44.15 -5.87 -21.30
N ASP A 382 -44.79 -7.03 -21.19
CA ASP A 382 -45.92 -7.38 -22.05
C ASP A 382 -46.95 -6.25 -21.97
N ASN A 383 -47.35 -5.73 -23.13
CA ASN A 383 -48.18 -4.55 -23.22
C ASN A 383 -49.55 -4.78 -22.58
N GLN A 384 -49.86 -3.96 -21.59
CA GLN A 384 -51.13 -3.91 -20.87
C GLN A 384 -51.68 -2.50 -20.99
N SER A 385 -52.17 -2.16 -22.19
CA SER A 385 -52.58 -0.78 -22.49
C SER A 385 -53.71 -0.28 -21.59
N ALA A 386 -54.57 -1.20 -21.10
CA ALA A 386 -55.62 -0.90 -20.11
C ALA A 386 -55.04 -0.44 -18.75
N ASP A 387 -53.90 -1.00 -18.37
CA ASP A 387 -53.23 -0.75 -17.09
C ASP A 387 -52.13 0.31 -17.17
N LYS A 388 -51.88 0.83 -18.38
CA LYS A 388 -50.81 1.80 -18.70
C LYS A 388 -49.43 1.27 -18.28
N ILE A 389 -49.19 0.00 -18.58
CA ILE A 389 -47.90 -0.67 -18.42
C ILE A 389 -47.48 -1.24 -19.77
N GLY A 390 -46.25 -1.00 -20.19
CA GLY A 390 -45.72 -1.51 -21.45
C GLY A 390 -44.22 -1.24 -21.59
N ASP A 391 -43.71 -1.42 -22.80
CA ASP A 391 -42.31 -1.23 -23.15
C ASP A 391 -41.90 0.24 -23.16
N VAL A 392 -40.96 0.60 -22.29
CA VAL A 392 -40.50 1.98 -22.11
C VAL A 392 -38.98 2.07 -22.08
N SER A 393 -38.42 3.18 -22.55
CA SER A 393 -36.98 3.43 -22.47
C SER A 393 -36.64 4.85 -22.07
N PHE A 394 -35.59 4.98 -21.24
CA PHE A 394 -35.02 6.22 -20.78
C PHE A 394 -33.64 6.39 -21.38
N SER A 395 -33.34 7.55 -21.94
CA SER A 395 -32.01 7.81 -22.48
C SER A 395 -31.53 9.24 -22.26
N GLY A 396 -30.21 9.40 -22.32
CA GLY A 396 -29.58 10.69 -22.45
C GLY A 396 -28.23 10.80 -21.75
N ILE A 397 -27.81 12.02 -21.46
CA ILE A 397 -26.45 12.30 -21.00
C ILE A 397 -26.34 12.02 -19.51
N ILE A 398 -25.33 11.25 -19.11
CA ILE A 398 -25.04 10.94 -17.72
C ILE A 398 -23.80 11.67 -17.23
N LEU A 399 -23.83 12.09 -15.96
CA LEU A 399 -22.70 12.60 -15.20
C LEU A 399 -22.57 11.75 -13.94
N GLY A 400 -21.35 11.34 -13.62
CA GLY A 400 -21.12 10.51 -12.45
C GLY A 400 -19.73 10.60 -11.88
N GLY A 401 -19.60 10.04 -10.68
CA GLY A 401 -18.35 9.90 -9.97
C GLY A 401 -18.22 8.51 -9.37
N LYS A 402 -16.98 8.00 -9.33
CA LYS A 402 -16.64 6.73 -8.68
C LYS A 402 -15.47 6.95 -7.73
N GLY A 403 -15.72 6.81 -6.44
CA GLY A 403 -14.70 6.76 -5.41
C GLY A 403 -14.30 5.32 -5.14
N SER A 404 -12.99 5.04 -5.04
CA SER A 404 -12.55 3.68 -4.75
C SER A 404 -11.26 3.64 -3.95
N LEU A 405 -11.23 2.79 -2.92
CA LEU A 405 -10.19 2.78 -1.91
C LEU A 405 -9.70 1.35 -1.63
N PRO A 406 -8.37 1.08 -1.69
CA PRO A 406 -7.83 -0.20 -1.23
C PRO A 406 -7.93 -0.27 0.31
N ILE A 407 -8.64 -1.26 0.83
CA ILE A 407 -8.72 -1.54 2.28
C ILE A 407 -7.49 -2.35 2.71
N MET A 408 -7.07 -3.28 1.85
CA MET A 408 -5.86 -4.11 2.04
C MET A 408 -5.21 -4.34 0.68
N LYS A 409 -4.01 -4.94 0.65
CA LYS A 409 -3.28 -5.24 -0.61
C LYS A 409 -4.11 -5.97 -1.68
N ARG A 410 -5.13 -6.75 -1.29
CA ARG A 410 -5.98 -7.53 -2.20
C ARG A 410 -7.45 -7.11 -2.24
N TYR A 411 -7.90 -6.25 -1.34
CA TYR A 411 -9.32 -5.89 -1.19
C TYR A 411 -9.51 -4.40 -1.45
N ARG A 412 -10.55 -4.07 -2.21
CA ARG A 412 -10.85 -2.71 -2.60
C ARG A 412 -12.34 -2.47 -2.57
N ALA A 413 -12.77 -1.39 -1.90
CA ALA A 413 -14.16 -0.94 -1.90
C ALA A 413 -14.37 0.16 -2.93
N PHE A 414 -15.60 0.31 -3.40
CA PHE A 414 -15.99 1.42 -4.26
C PHE A 414 -17.42 1.88 -4.00
N LEU A 415 -17.65 3.16 -4.27
CA LEU A 415 -18.94 3.82 -4.32
C LEU A 415 -19.03 4.55 -5.65
N ARG A 416 -20.12 4.34 -6.38
CA ARG A 416 -20.43 5.01 -7.65
C ARG A 416 -21.76 5.74 -7.52
N LEU A 417 -21.77 6.98 -7.98
CA LEU A 417 -22.95 7.85 -8.06
C LEU A 417 -23.06 8.34 -9.49
N GLU A 418 -24.23 8.19 -10.11
CA GLU A 418 -24.48 8.58 -11.49
C GLU A 418 -25.88 9.17 -11.60
N PHE A 419 -25.99 10.26 -12.37
CA PHE A 419 -27.24 10.98 -12.62
C PHE A 419 -27.36 11.25 -14.11
N MET A 420 -28.58 11.23 -14.63
CA MET A 420 -28.86 11.64 -15.99
C MET A 420 -29.20 13.13 -16.01
N LEU A 421 -28.37 13.94 -16.67
CA LEU A 421 -28.54 15.39 -16.80
C LEU A 421 -29.61 15.76 -17.83
N THR A 422 -29.67 15.00 -18.92
CA THR A 422 -30.72 15.10 -19.92
C THR A 422 -31.38 13.75 -20.00
N SER A 423 -32.65 13.66 -19.61
CA SER A 423 -33.43 12.44 -19.69
C SER A 423 -34.52 12.63 -20.73
N SER A 424 -34.71 11.62 -21.57
CA SER A 424 -35.80 11.54 -22.53
C SER A 424 -36.54 10.24 -22.31
N TYR A 425 -37.86 10.30 -22.24
CA TYR A 425 -38.72 9.13 -22.18
C TYR A 425 -39.17 8.71 -23.58
N SER A 426 -39.39 7.42 -23.78
CA SER A 426 -39.91 6.88 -25.04
C SER A 426 -40.68 5.60 -24.78
N GLU A 427 -41.74 5.38 -25.54
CA GLU A 427 -42.60 4.20 -25.47
C GLU A 427 -42.67 3.54 -26.84
N GLN A 428 -42.76 2.20 -26.86
CA GLN A 428 -43.02 1.50 -28.12
C GLN A 428 -44.47 1.66 -28.59
N GLU A 429 -45.40 1.67 -27.63
CA GLU A 429 -46.81 1.99 -27.85
C GLU A 429 -47.18 3.20 -27.01
N VAL A 430 -47.95 4.12 -27.61
CA VAL A 430 -48.30 5.39 -26.96
C VAL A 430 -49.30 5.14 -25.83
N LEU A 431 -48.82 5.05 -24.59
CA LEU A 431 -49.62 4.84 -23.39
C LEU A 431 -49.84 6.14 -22.62
N TYR A 432 -48.78 6.93 -22.47
CA TYR A 432 -48.78 8.22 -21.75
C TYR A 432 -48.50 9.41 -22.67
N GLY A 433 -47.73 9.23 -23.74
CA GLY A 433 -47.29 10.30 -24.62
C GLY A 433 -45.91 10.85 -24.26
N GLU A 434 -45.63 12.10 -24.67
CA GLU A 434 -44.37 12.79 -24.33
C GLU A 434 -44.32 13.11 -22.84
N ASP A 435 -43.14 12.93 -22.22
CA ASP A 435 -42.90 13.27 -20.83
C ASP A 435 -42.80 14.79 -20.62
N GLU A 436 -43.38 15.29 -19.53
CA GLU A 436 -43.12 16.67 -19.08
C GLU A 436 -41.76 16.76 -18.39
N SER A 437 -41.40 15.71 -17.63
CA SER A 437 -40.08 15.58 -17.04
C SER A 437 -39.70 14.13 -16.86
N SER A 438 -38.41 13.83 -17.01
CA SER A 438 -37.83 12.53 -16.70
C SER A 438 -36.54 12.67 -15.90
N SER A 439 -36.27 11.68 -15.06
CA SER A 439 -35.10 11.66 -14.20
C SER A 439 -34.57 10.24 -14.00
N ASN A 440 -33.25 10.14 -13.89
CA ASN A 440 -32.56 8.90 -13.56
C ASN A 440 -31.43 9.16 -12.55
N TYR A 441 -31.34 8.28 -11.56
CA TYR A 441 -30.16 8.18 -10.72
C TYR A 441 -29.77 6.71 -10.51
N ASN A 442 -28.48 6.48 -10.37
CA ASN A 442 -27.88 5.18 -10.09
C ASN A 442 -26.83 5.30 -8.99
N VAL A 443 -26.94 4.42 -7.99
CA VAL A 443 -25.99 4.30 -6.88
C VAL A 443 -25.50 2.87 -6.82
N GLU A 444 -24.19 2.66 -6.86
CA GLU A 444 -23.59 1.33 -6.72
C GLU A 444 -22.57 1.32 -5.59
N ILE A 445 -22.70 0.34 -4.70
CA ILE A 445 -21.75 0.11 -3.61
C ILE A 445 -21.22 -1.31 -3.77
N GLY A 446 -19.90 -1.47 -3.75
CA GLY A 446 -19.33 -2.79 -3.94
C GLY A 446 -17.87 -2.90 -3.52
N GLY A 447 -17.33 -4.09 -3.79
CA GLY A 447 -15.95 -4.43 -3.52
C GLY A 447 -15.37 -5.33 -4.60
N SER A 448 -14.04 -5.40 -4.61
CA SER A 448 -13.30 -6.33 -5.46
C SER A 448 -12.15 -6.97 -4.71
N TYR A 449 -11.91 -8.24 -5.02
CA TYR A 449 -10.81 -9.06 -4.52
C TYR A 449 -9.87 -9.41 -5.66
N LYS A 450 -8.59 -9.04 -5.53
CA LYS A 450 -7.55 -9.35 -6.50
C LYS A 450 -7.11 -10.81 -6.35
N TYR A 451 -7.66 -11.69 -7.17
CA TYR A 451 -7.33 -13.12 -7.17
C TYR A 451 -5.95 -13.39 -7.79
N SER A 452 -5.65 -12.76 -8.92
CA SER A 452 -4.35 -12.86 -9.59
C SER A 452 -3.89 -11.47 -10.08
N PRO A 453 -2.67 -11.32 -10.62
CA PRO A 453 -2.26 -10.04 -11.20
C PRO A 453 -3.27 -9.52 -12.22
N ASN A 454 -3.80 -10.38 -13.08
CA ASN A 454 -4.67 -9.99 -14.20
C ASN A 454 -6.15 -10.26 -13.95
N MET A 455 -6.56 -10.90 -12.85
CA MET A 455 -7.96 -11.22 -12.56
C MET A 455 -8.38 -10.71 -11.18
N SER A 456 -9.53 -10.03 -11.13
CA SER A 456 -10.23 -9.66 -9.90
C SER A 456 -11.64 -10.21 -9.90
N ILE A 457 -12.08 -10.69 -8.75
CA ILE A 457 -13.48 -11.03 -8.47
C ILE A 457 -14.15 -9.76 -7.93
N GLU A 458 -15.32 -9.41 -8.41
CA GLU A 458 -16.06 -8.24 -7.97
C GLU A 458 -17.49 -8.59 -7.58
N GLY A 459 -18.03 -7.81 -6.66
CA GLY A 459 -19.43 -7.88 -6.31
C GLY A 459 -19.92 -6.57 -5.70
N GLY A 460 -21.21 -6.30 -5.86
CA GLY A 460 -21.82 -5.05 -5.45
C GLY A 460 -23.33 -5.09 -5.48
N ILE A 461 -23.92 -4.04 -4.93
CA ILE A 461 -25.36 -3.78 -4.97
C ILE A 461 -25.56 -2.47 -5.72
N ASP A 462 -26.37 -2.55 -6.77
CA ASP A 462 -26.73 -1.45 -7.66
C ASP A 462 -28.20 -1.07 -7.43
N PHE A 463 -28.44 0.20 -7.14
CA PHE A 463 -29.76 0.79 -6.99
C PHE A 463 -29.98 1.75 -8.16
N SER A 464 -30.98 1.49 -8.98
CA SER A 464 -31.35 2.33 -10.12
C SER A 464 -32.81 2.76 -9.99
N SER A 465 -33.09 4.02 -10.28
CA SER A 465 -34.45 4.55 -10.33
C SER A 465 -34.61 5.43 -11.56
N ASN A 466 -35.58 5.09 -12.39
CA ASN A 466 -36.05 5.90 -13.51
C ASN A 466 -37.47 6.38 -13.19
N LYS A 467 -37.74 7.65 -13.47
CA LYS A 467 -39.07 8.24 -13.28
C LYS A 467 -39.39 9.18 -14.43
N ALA A 468 -40.60 9.07 -14.97
CA ALA A 468 -41.18 10.06 -15.88
C ALA A 468 -42.51 10.56 -15.30
N GLU A 469 -42.74 11.86 -15.46
CA GLU A 469 -43.97 12.56 -15.11
C GLU A 469 -44.61 13.13 -16.37
N PHE A 470 -45.92 13.11 -16.42
CA PHE A 470 -46.71 13.51 -17.58
C PHE A 470 -47.81 14.49 -17.17
N THR A 471 -48.35 15.18 -18.17
CA THR A 471 -49.53 16.03 -18.03
C THR A 471 -50.66 15.34 -17.25
N ASN A 472 -51.38 16.13 -16.45
CA ASN A 472 -52.48 15.65 -15.59
C ASN A 472 -52.04 14.77 -14.40
N GLY A 473 -50.81 14.95 -13.91
CA GLY A 473 -50.33 14.31 -12.68
C GLY A 473 -50.14 12.80 -12.79
N ARG A 474 -49.94 12.29 -14.01
CA ARG A 474 -49.62 10.87 -14.24
C ARG A 474 -48.12 10.67 -14.10
N SER A 475 -47.70 9.51 -13.62
CA SER A 475 -46.27 9.18 -13.53
C SER A 475 -46.00 7.70 -13.67
N ILE A 476 -44.82 7.37 -14.18
CA ILE A 476 -44.27 6.02 -14.19
C ILE A 476 -42.93 6.03 -13.47
N THR A 477 -42.75 5.09 -12.55
CA THR A 477 -41.51 4.92 -11.78
C THR A 477 -41.04 3.47 -11.88
N LEU A 478 -39.79 3.29 -12.28
CA LEU A 478 -39.14 2.01 -12.46
C LEU A 478 -37.94 1.96 -11.53
N LYS A 479 -37.99 1.07 -10.54
CA LYS A 479 -36.92 0.86 -9.57
C LYS A 479 -36.32 -0.51 -9.73
N ASP A 480 -35.01 -0.58 -9.60
CA ASP A 480 -34.26 -1.82 -9.72
C ASP A 480 -33.20 -1.87 -8.63
N THR A 481 -33.16 -2.96 -7.88
CA THR A 481 -32.11 -3.26 -6.90
C THR A 481 -31.45 -4.55 -7.34
N THR A 482 -30.21 -4.47 -7.83
CA THR A 482 -29.48 -5.59 -8.41
C THR A 482 -28.23 -5.91 -7.61
N PHE A 483 -28.12 -7.14 -7.13
CA PHE A 483 -26.86 -7.72 -6.72
C PHE A 483 -26.09 -8.16 -7.96
N ASN A 484 -24.82 -7.77 -8.05
CA ASN A 484 -23.91 -8.21 -9.10
C ASN A 484 -22.74 -8.99 -8.50
N GLY A 485 -22.32 -10.05 -9.20
CA GLY A 485 -21.16 -10.85 -8.85
C GLY A 485 -20.47 -11.32 -10.12
N GLY A 486 -19.17 -11.09 -10.24
CA GLY A 486 -18.47 -11.31 -11.50
C GLY A 486 -16.96 -11.37 -11.42
N VAL A 487 -16.36 -11.50 -12.58
CA VAL A 487 -14.91 -11.50 -12.79
C VAL A 487 -14.52 -10.39 -13.75
N ARG A 488 -13.41 -9.73 -13.45
CA ARG A 488 -12.81 -8.69 -14.28
C ARG A 488 -11.37 -9.04 -14.58
N PHE A 489 -11.04 -9.03 -15.85
CA PHE A 489 -9.71 -9.29 -16.40
C PHE A 489 -9.06 -7.97 -16.80
N ASN A 490 -7.80 -7.81 -16.45
CA ASN A 490 -6.96 -6.72 -16.94
C ASN A 490 -6.09 -7.28 -18.06
N PHE A 491 -6.01 -6.56 -19.18
CA PHE A 491 -5.18 -6.91 -20.33
C PHE A 491 -4.29 -5.74 -20.70
#